data_AF-K2GDZ3-F1
#
_entry.id   AF-K2GDZ3-F1
#
_cell.length_a   1.000
_cell.length_b   1.000
_cell.length_c   1.000
_cell.angle_alpha   90.00
_cell.angle_beta   90.00
_cell.angle_gamma   90.00
#
_symmetry.space_group_name_H-M   'P 1'
#
loop_
_entity.id
_entity.type
_entity.pdbx_description
1 polymer ?
#
loop_
_entity_poly.entity_id
_entity_poly.type
_entity_poly.pdbx_seq_one_letter_code
_entity_poly.pdbx_strand_id
1 'polypeptide(L)'
;MTILEKVYLANVLLYFSDYVDFLQFSFINSKCQDTLHIIKQFPYGIKLSKKLYQVFKMNRKVNKILNIIPNIESITVPNVLYVSIINKNIQQLGIERITVPQIIQLKQYDNIVSIKIIIGYNEFIDLRPYHQLKRIYIVDINNTDEAMFILDHLKRYSFFRYKSVGFSAQKIYDRLKDCDIEKIIFDIISDEDNNLSKSILRRLPHVFFYKRVFSGGDTNFQLFTYHGKNLKVINKSRNLTTQFNALYFPSNLSFKTIPSYIQNFTQLTSISSDYCDISNLPNNILSFKTMSYNQLVFPQTLNSLTLRLYKNINIPSTLTSLFLEDITIPLKCEDEETSNCFNLIKCSLLKELKIQCYDIEFTSLKSLQHLTKINIIRKYPSCISYNNQLFPLKLQELKCDELLLPKKLRIKKLIINCSSTSRINLIQFNSLTSLKIYSLCHKNILLPFSLIKIHLNDLYNRIETLNLSDEPSLNQIIIENCKAQLFMKLPEDFDLLCIINSSNCMLTSVSNINKVLIHSSLIDTSRIYSNITITN
;
A
#
# COMPACT_ATOMS: atom_id res chain seq x y z
N MET A 1 5.45 -15.99 35.66
CA MET A 1 5.38 -16.11 34.20
C MET A 1 4.00 -15.66 33.74
N THR A 2 3.76 -14.34 33.64
CA THR A 2 2.37 -13.83 33.79
C THR A 2 2.00 -12.60 32.94
N ILE A 3 2.97 -11.87 32.39
CA ILE A 3 2.70 -10.64 31.60
C ILE A 3 2.73 -10.94 30.10
N LEU A 4 3.76 -11.66 29.61
CA LEU A 4 3.93 -11.97 28.18
C LEU A 4 2.77 -12.80 27.60
N GLU A 5 2.27 -13.79 28.34
CA GLU A 5 1.10 -14.58 27.92
C GLU A 5 -0.18 -13.74 27.85
N LYS A 6 -0.40 -12.83 28.81
CA LYS A 6 -1.56 -11.92 28.80
C LYS A 6 -1.47 -10.91 27.66
N VAL A 7 -0.27 -10.41 27.36
CA VAL A 7 -0.01 -9.53 26.21
C VAL A 7 -0.24 -10.27 24.89
N TYR A 8 0.23 -11.53 24.80
CA TYR A 8 0.00 -12.38 23.63
C TYR A 8 -1.50 -12.62 23.40
N LEU A 9 -2.24 -13.03 24.43
CA LEU A 9 -3.70 -13.24 24.35
C LEU A 9 -4.46 -11.94 24.07
N ALA A 10 -4.00 -10.79 24.58
CA ALA A 10 -4.59 -9.48 24.27
C ALA A 10 -4.38 -9.09 22.80
N ASN A 11 -3.24 -9.43 22.20
CA ASN A 11 -2.98 -9.20 20.77
C ASN A 11 -3.87 -10.06 19.87
N VAL A 12 -4.27 -11.26 20.30
CA VAL A 12 -5.22 -12.10 19.56
C VAL A 12 -6.56 -11.38 19.36
N LEU A 13 -6.99 -10.54 20.32
CA LEU A 13 -8.24 -9.78 20.24
C LEU A 13 -8.24 -8.74 19.09
N LEU A 14 -7.07 -8.32 18.60
CA LEU A 14 -6.94 -7.39 17.47
C LEU A 14 -7.37 -8.03 16.14
N TYR A 15 -7.39 -9.36 16.08
CA TYR A 15 -7.77 -10.12 14.90
C TYR A 15 -9.24 -10.55 14.91
N PHE A 16 -9.99 -10.17 15.96
CA PHE A 16 -11.42 -10.44 15.99
C PHE A 16 -12.14 -9.56 14.97
N SER A 17 -13.25 -10.06 14.47
CA SER A 17 -14.02 -9.44 13.40
C SER A 17 -15.42 -9.06 13.86
N ASP A 18 -15.94 -9.79 14.85
CA ASP A 18 -17.24 -9.51 15.45
C ASP A 18 -17.36 -10.03 16.91
N TYR A 19 -18.58 -9.99 17.43
CA TYR A 19 -18.93 -10.46 18.78
C TYR A 19 -18.85 -12.00 18.96
N VAL A 20 -19.06 -12.77 17.89
CA VAL A 20 -19.03 -14.24 17.94
C VAL A 20 -17.62 -14.71 18.30
N ASP A 21 -16.60 -14.00 17.83
CA ASP A 21 -15.21 -14.28 18.16
C ASP A 21 -14.94 -14.14 19.66
N PHE A 22 -15.48 -13.11 20.32
CA PHE A 22 -15.37 -12.94 21.78
C PHE A 22 -16.08 -14.03 22.56
N LEU A 23 -17.26 -14.44 22.09
CA LEU A 23 -18.00 -15.56 22.67
C LEU A 23 -17.18 -16.84 22.61
N GLN A 24 -16.70 -17.21 21.42
CA GLN A 24 -15.92 -18.43 21.22
C GLN A 24 -14.65 -18.39 22.07
N PHE A 25 -13.96 -17.25 22.10
CA PHE A 25 -12.77 -17.06 22.92
C PHE A 25 -13.04 -17.23 24.41
N SER A 26 -14.18 -16.76 24.92
CA SER A 26 -14.56 -16.92 26.33
C SER A 26 -14.75 -18.38 26.76
N PHE A 27 -15.07 -19.28 25.84
CA PHE A 27 -15.27 -20.70 26.12
C PHE A 27 -14.00 -21.56 26.03
N ILE A 28 -12.86 -20.99 25.61
CA ILE A 28 -11.62 -21.77 25.42
C ILE A 28 -11.03 -22.23 26.75
N ASN A 29 -10.82 -21.31 27.70
CA ASN A 29 -10.37 -21.60 29.07
C ASN A 29 -10.52 -20.36 29.97
N SER A 30 -10.29 -20.54 31.28
CA SER A 30 -10.38 -19.45 32.28
C SER A 30 -9.40 -18.30 32.03
N LYS A 31 -8.20 -18.55 31.47
CA LYS A 31 -7.23 -17.49 31.15
C LYS A 31 -7.68 -16.60 29.98
N CYS A 32 -8.37 -17.16 28.99
CA CYS A 32 -9.01 -16.41 27.90
C CYS A 32 -10.10 -15.50 28.47
N GLN A 33 -10.90 -16.00 29.40
CA GLN A 33 -11.88 -15.21 30.12
C GLN A 33 -11.22 -14.07 30.92
N ASP A 34 -10.17 -14.36 31.70
CA ASP A 34 -9.36 -13.35 32.41
C ASP A 34 -8.81 -12.24 31.50
N THR A 35 -8.46 -12.59 30.26
CA THR A 35 -7.98 -11.62 29.25
C THR A 35 -9.10 -10.69 28.80
N LEU A 36 -10.33 -11.20 28.65
CA LEU A 36 -11.50 -10.38 28.31
C LEU A 36 -11.85 -9.38 29.43
N HIS A 37 -11.61 -9.74 30.69
CA HIS A 37 -11.79 -8.81 31.82
C HIS A 37 -10.84 -7.58 31.77
N ILE A 38 -9.78 -7.60 30.97
CA ILE A 38 -8.88 -6.45 30.79
C ILE A 38 -9.49 -5.40 29.83
N ILE A 39 -10.43 -5.83 28.96
CA ILE A 39 -10.98 -4.97 27.92
C ILE A 39 -11.91 -3.92 28.54
N LYS A 40 -11.55 -2.65 28.32
CA LYS A 40 -12.35 -1.49 28.73
C LYS A 40 -13.11 -0.84 27.58
N GLN A 41 -12.70 -1.10 26.33
CA GLN A 41 -13.31 -0.49 25.14
C GLN A 41 -13.75 -1.56 24.15
N PHE A 42 -15.00 -1.48 23.68
CA PHE A 42 -15.51 -2.41 22.67
C PHE A 42 -15.24 -1.87 21.25
N PRO A 43 -14.35 -2.49 20.46
CA PRO A 43 -13.81 -1.85 19.26
C PRO A 43 -14.73 -1.92 18.03
N TYR A 44 -15.64 -2.89 17.95
CA TYR A 44 -16.39 -3.16 16.70
C TYR A 44 -17.68 -2.37 16.53
N GLY A 45 -18.09 -1.59 17.56
CA GLY A 45 -19.45 -1.06 17.65
C GLY A 45 -20.50 -2.18 17.68
N ILE A 46 -21.66 -1.96 18.28
CA ILE A 46 -22.71 -2.99 18.24
C ILE A 46 -23.44 -2.85 16.89
N LYS A 47 -22.96 -3.56 15.87
CA LYS A 47 -23.60 -3.64 14.55
C LYS A 47 -24.99 -4.26 14.69
N LEU A 48 -26.05 -3.49 14.43
CA LEU A 48 -27.43 -3.91 14.67
C LEU A 48 -28.35 -3.66 13.46
N SER A 49 -29.37 -4.51 13.34
CA SER A 49 -30.38 -4.44 12.28
C SER A 49 -31.34 -3.27 12.49
N LYS A 50 -31.79 -2.64 11.39
CA LYS A 50 -32.55 -1.37 11.37
C LYS A 50 -34.00 -1.44 11.93
N LYS A 51 -34.46 -2.55 12.53
CA LYS A 51 -35.90 -2.77 12.82
C LYS A 51 -36.26 -2.62 14.32
N LEU A 52 -37.20 -1.72 14.61
CA LEU A 52 -37.66 -1.30 15.97
C LEU A 52 -38.16 -2.44 16.88
N TYR A 53 -38.84 -3.46 16.36
CA TYR A 53 -39.42 -4.55 17.18
C TYR A 53 -38.36 -5.51 17.78
N GLN A 54 -37.07 -5.35 17.43
CA GLN A 54 -36.01 -6.22 17.93
C GLN A 54 -35.37 -5.73 19.24
N VAL A 55 -35.77 -4.59 19.80
CA VAL A 55 -35.18 -3.99 21.03
C VAL A 55 -35.10 -5.00 22.20
N PHE A 56 -36.15 -5.78 22.46
CA PHE A 56 -36.15 -6.82 23.51
C PHE A 56 -35.17 -7.98 23.23
N LYS A 57 -35.09 -8.45 21.98
CA LYS A 57 -34.13 -9.50 21.57
C LYS A 57 -32.69 -8.98 21.67
N MET A 58 -32.50 -7.67 21.55
CA MET A 58 -31.19 -7.02 21.64
C MET A 58 -30.75 -6.74 23.06
N ASN A 59 -31.67 -6.46 24.00
CA ASN A 59 -31.32 -6.40 25.43
C ASN A 59 -30.61 -7.69 25.88
N ARG A 60 -31.12 -8.86 25.45
CA ARG A 60 -30.45 -10.15 25.67
C ARG A 60 -29.05 -10.23 25.05
N LYS A 61 -28.81 -9.67 23.87
CA LYS A 61 -27.48 -9.69 23.23
C LYS A 61 -26.49 -8.77 23.94
N VAL A 62 -26.91 -7.56 24.29
CA VAL A 62 -26.08 -6.61 25.04
C VAL A 62 -25.71 -7.18 26.41
N ASN A 63 -26.67 -7.78 27.12
CA ASN A 63 -26.37 -8.46 28.40
C ASN A 63 -25.41 -9.64 28.22
N LYS A 64 -25.49 -10.39 27.12
CA LYS A 64 -24.47 -11.42 26.83
C LYS A 64 -23.09 -10.84 26.60
N ILE A 65 -22.96 -9.74 25.84
CA ILE A 65 -21.69 -9.02 25.65
C ILE A 65 -21.14 -8.57 27.01
N LEU A 66 -21.97 -7.95 27.84
CA LEU A 66 -21.60 -7.48 29.17
C LEU A 66 -21.21 -8.62 30.10
N ASN A 67 -21.82 -9.80 29.98
CA ASN A 67 -21.42 -10.98 30.77
C ASN A 67 -20.03 -11.49 30.36
N ILE A 68 -19.69 -11.38 29.07
CA ILE A 68 -18.40 -11.86 28.54
C ILE A 68 -17.29 -10.83 28.81
N ILE A 69 -17.63 -9.54 28.76
CA ILE A 69 -16.71 -8.43 28.95
C ILE A 69 -17.30 -7.48 30.00
N PRO A 70 -17.18 -7.80 31.29
CA PRO A 70 -17.91 -7.08 32.35
C PRO A 70 -17.31 -5.71 32.69
N ASN A 71 -16.05 -5.47 32.29
CA ASN A 71 -15.33 -4.22 32.56
C ASN A 71 -15.40 -3.23 31.39
N ILE A 72 -16.34 -3.40 30.45
CA ILE A 72 -16.56 -2.43 29.37
C ILE A 72 -16.94 -1.08 29.99
N GLU A 73 -16.17 -0.06 29.61
CA GLU A 73 -16.41 1.35 29.93
C GLU A 73 -16.91 2.12 28.69
N SER A 74 -16.71 1.59 27.47
CA SER A 74 -17.18 2.21 26.22
C SER A 74 -18.06 1.32 25.33
N ILE A 75 -19.16 1.88 24.85
CA ILE A 75 -20.11 1.18 23.97
C ILE A 75 -20.60 2.11 22.87
N THR A 76 -20.76 1.58 21.65
CA THR A 76 -21.38 2.30 20.54
C THR A 76 -22.66 1.58 20.13
N VAL A 77 -23.78 2.30 20.18
CA VAL A 77 -25.12 1.82 19.85
C VAL A 77 -25.62 2.46 18.55
N PRO A 78 -26.46 1.76 17.77
CA PRO A 78 -26.94 2.27 16.49
C PRO A 78 -27.90 3.46 16.64
N ASN A 79 -28.67 3.52 17.74
CA ASN A 79 -29.76 4.48 17.94
C ASN A 79 -30.01 4.73 19.44
N VAL A 80 -30.53 5.91 19.79
CA VAL A 80 -30.87 6.37 21.15
C VAL A 80 -31.76 5.39 21.92
N LEU A 81 -32.68 4.69 21.25
CA LEU A 81 -33.60 3.73 21.90
C LEU A 81 -32.85 2.63 22.68
N TYR A 82 -31.63 2.32 22.26
CA TYR A 82 -30.79 1.29 22.87
C TYR A 82 -29.99 1.80 24.06
N VAL A 83 -30.00 3.10 24.36
CA VAL A 83 -29.33 3.66 25.54
C VAL A 83 -29.98 3.14 26.83
N SER A 84 -31.29 2.87 26.81
CA SER A 84 -32.02 2.26 27.94
C SER A 84 -31.49 0.90 28.38
N ILE A 85 -30.71 0.22 27.53
CA ILE A 85 -30.15 -1.12 27.74
C ILE A 85 -28.72 -1.05 28.31
N ILE A 86 -28.16 0.15 28.43
CA ILE A 86 -26.76 0.37 28.83
C ILE A 86 -26.58 0.17 30.34
N ASN A 87 -25.55 -0.60 30.70
CA ASN A 87 -25.15 -0.86 32.09
C ASN A 87 -24.65 0.41 32.78
N LYS A 88 -24.87 0.52 34.09
CA LYS A 88 -24.39 1.63 34.94
C LYS A 88 -22.87 1.84 34.87
N ASN A 89 -22.08 0.81 34.57
CA ASN A 89 -20.62 0.91 34.53
C ASN A 89 -20.05 1.62 33.28
N ILE A 90 -20.90 1.92 32.29
CA ILE A 90 -20.48 2.55 31.05
C ILE A 90 -20.23 4.04 31.30
N GLN A 91 -19.06 4.50 30.88
CA GLN A 91 -18.61 5.90 31.01
C GLN A 91 -18.52 6.61 29.65
N GLN A 92 -18.41 5.86 28.55
CA GLN A 92 -18.27 6.39 27.20
C GLN A 92 -19.33 5.81 26.27
N LEU A 93 -20.12 6.69 25.64
CA LEU A 93 -21.26 6.31 24.81
C LEU A 93 -21.10 6.83 23.37
N GLY A 94 -21.18 5.94 22.39
CA GLY A 94 -21.31 6.27 20.97
C GLY A 94 -22.72 5.99 20.46
N ILE A 95 -23.27 6.88 19.62
CA ILE A 95 -24.56 6.72 18.95
C ILE A 95 -24.34 6.91 17.45
N GLU A 96 -24.54 5.85 16.65
CA GLU A 96 -24.18 5.84 15.22
C GLU A 96 -25.19 6.51 14.30
N ARG A 97 -26.48 6.50 14.66
CA ARG A 97 -27.51 7.22 13.89
C ARG A 97 -28.78 7.44 14.71
N ILE A 98 -29.13 8.70 14.91
CA ILE A 98 -30.46 9.05 15.40
C ILE A 98 -31.40 9.12 14.18
N THR A 99 -32.50 8.37 14.22
CA THR A 99 -33.43 8.17 13.07
C THR A 99 -34.89 8.40 13.43
N VAL A 100 -35.19 8.89 14.63
CA VAL A 100 -36.57 9.11 15.09
C VAL A 100 -36.57 10.42 15.88
N PRO A 101 -37.45 11.38 15.53
CA PRO A 101 -37.50 12.68 16.17
C PRO A 101 -38.13 12.52 17.55
N GLN A 102 -37.31 12.36 18.58
CA GLN A 102 -37.77 12.38 19.97
C GLN A 102 -36.77 13.11 20.84
N ILE A 103 -37.29 13.94 21.73
CA ILE A 103 -36.53 14.53 22.82
C ILE A 103 -35.82 13.40 23.54
N ILE A 104 -34.50 13.47 23.56
CA ILE A 104 -33.63 12.52 24.23
C ILE A 104 -33.79 12.70 25.75
N GLN A 105 -34.90 12.24 26.33
CA GLN A 105 -35.03 12.04 27.77
C GLN A 105 -34.40 10.69 28.11
N LEU A 106 -33.06 10.65 28.06
CA LEU A 106 -32.32 9.50 28.53
C LEU A 106 -32.46 9.46 30.05
N LYS A 107 -33.03 8.36 30.57
CA LYS A 107 -33.05 8.09 32.02
C LYS A 107 -31.65 8.37 32.57
N GLN A 108 -31.58 9.06 33.72
CA GLN A 108 -30.36 9.57 34.35
C GLN A 108 -29.24 8.51 34.37
N TYR A 109 -28.22 8.70 33.52
CA TYR A 109 -26.97 7.95 33.58
C TYR A 109 -25.86 8.91 34.03
N ASP A 110 -25.79 9.13 35.34
CA ASP A 110 -24.80 10.05 35.92
C ASP A 110 -23.37 9.67 35.57
N ASN A 111 -23.09 8.39 35.35
CA ASN A 111 -21.73 7.86 35.15
C ASN A 111 -21.13 8.17 33.76
N ILE A 112 -21.91 8.73 32.83
CA ILE A 112 -21.42 8.98 31.47
C ILE A 112 -20.54 10.24 31.46
N VAL A 113 -19.27 10.06 31.15
CA VAL A 113 -18.24 11.10 31.09
C VAL A 113 -17.97 11.56 29.65
N SER A 114 -18.24 10.71 28.66
CA SER A 114 -17.98 11.01 27.23
C SER A 114 -19.11 10.54 26.33
N ILE A 115 -19.54 11.38 25.39
CA ILE A 115 -20.58 11.06 24.40
C ILE A 115 -20.10 11.39 22.98
N LYS A 116 -20.35 10.48 22.04
CA LYS A 116 -20.23 10.66 20.59
C LYS A 116 -21.57 10.43 19.92
N ILE A 117 -22.06 11.39 19.13
CA ILE A 117 -23.36 11.30 18.43
C ILE A 117 -23.16 11.59 16.96
N ILE A 118 -23.80 10.78 16.11
CA ILE A 118 -23.92 11.03 14.68
C ILE A 118 -25.37 11.39 14.35
N ILE A 119 -25.58 12.60 13.83
CA ILE A 119 -26.87 13.20 13.52
C ILE A 119 -27.10 13.11 12.01
N GLY A 120 -28.27 12.61 11.63
CA GLY A 120 -28.70 12.47 10.24
C GLY A 120 -29.98 13.22 9.88
N TYR A 121 -30.69 13.82 10.83
CA TYR A 121 -31.93 14.59 10.58
C TYR A 121 -32.04 15.75 11.58
N ASN A 122 -32.94 16.71 11.33
CA ASN A 122 -33.22 17.84 12.23
C ASN A 122 -33.76 17.30 13.56
N GLU A 123 -32.88 17.13 14.54
CA GLU A 123 -33.22 16.53 15.82
C GLU A 123 -32.66 17.35 16.98
N PHE A 124 -33.39 17.28 18.10
CA PHE A 124 -33.09 18.01 19.34
C PHE A 124 -32.49 17.08 20.40
N ILE A 125 -31.30 17.42 20.88
CA ILE A 125 -30.49 16.62 21.82
C ILE A 125 -30.33 17.39 23.14
N ASP A 126 -30.97 16.93 24.21
CA ASP A 126 -30.75 17.48 25.55
C ASP A 126 -29.65 16.68 26.27
N LEU A 127 -28.52 17.34 26.59
CA LEU A 127 -27.40 16.73 27.31
C LEU A 127 -27.31 17.16 28.78
N ARG A 128 -28.20 18.05 29.24
CA ARG A 128 -28.25 18.48 30.66
C ARG A 128 -28.44 17.32 31.66
N PRO A 129 -29.20 16.24 31.34
CA PRO A 129 -29.37 15.12 32.26
C PRO A 129 -28.07 14.36 32.60
N TYR A 130 -26.97 14.59 31.88
CA TYR A 130 -25.71 13.90 32.11
C TYR A 130 -24.79 14.68 33.04
N HIS A 131 -24.91 14.45 34.35
CA HIS A 131 -24.20 15.25 35.35
C HIS A 131 -22.67 15.08 35.34
N GLN A 132 -22.09 13.93 34.95
CA GLN A 132 -20.62 13.76 34.86
C GLN A 132 -20.03 13.95 33.46
N LEU A 133 -20.85 14.22 32.44
CA LEU A 133 -20.39 14.44 31.06
C LEU A 133 -19.35 15.57 30.95
N LYS A 134 -18.14 15.24 30.55
CA LYS A 134 -17.04 16.20 30.34
C LYS A 134 -16.62 16.32 28.88
N ARG A 135 -16.85 15.28 28.06
CA ARG A 135 -16.38 15.20 26.67
C ARG A 135 -17.53 14.95 25.71
N ILE A 136 -17.63 15.79 24.68
CA ILE A 136 -18.74 15.72 23.72
C ILE A 136 -18.18 15.72 22.30
N TYR A 137 -18.65 14.79 21.47
CA TYR A 137 -18.34 14.74 20.05
C TYR A 137 -19.60 14.59 19.21
N ILE A 138 -19.86 15.54 18.33
CA ILE A 138 -21.04 15.54 17.45
C ILE A 138 -20.58 15.51 15.99
N VAL A 139 -21.21 14.63 15.19
CA VAL A 139 -21.00 14.53 13.74
C VAL A 139 -22.33 14.73 13.05
N ASP A 140 -22.48 15.84 12.35
CA ASP A 140 -23.66 16.21 11.57
C ASP A 140 -23.40 15.92 10.09
N ILE A 141 -24.17 14.99 9.51
CA ILE A 141 -23.92 14.47 8.16
C ILE A 141 -24.77 15.18 7.10
N ASN A 142 -25.97 15.67 7.44
CA ASN A 142 -26.98 16.09 6.47
C ASN A 142 -27.13 17.61 6.35
N ASN A 143 -26.20 18.39 6.92
CA ASN A 143 -26.21 19.86 6.90
C ASN A 143 -27.56 20.42 7.34
N THR A 144 -28.15 19.80 8.36
CA THR A 144 -29.44 20.21 8.86
C THR A 144 -29.22 21.48 9.66
N ASP A 145 -29.66 22.62 9.14
CA ASP A 145 -29.57 23.96 9.74
C ASP A 145 -30.13 24.07 11.19
N GLU A 146 -30.67 22.97 11.69
CA GLU A 146 -31.48 22.80 12.89
C GLU A 146 -30.96 21.71 13.83
N ALA A 147 -29.75 21.15 13.67
CA ALA A 147 -29.18 20.27 14.69
C ALA A 147 -29.14 21.06 16.03
N MET A 148 -30.10 20.79 16.92
CA MET A 148 -30.29 21.51 18.17
C MET A 148 -29.74 20.64 19.28
N PHE A 149 -28.82 21.18 20.07
CA PHE A 149 -28.41 20.55 21.31
C PHE A 149 -28.41 21.56 22.45
N ILE A 150 -28.69 21.09 23.66
CA ILE A 150 -28.64 21.88 24.89
C ILE A 150 -27.56 21.32 25.81
N LEU A 151 -26.71 22.21 26.29
CA LEU A 151 -25.72 21.95 27.34
C LEU A 151 -26.14 22.66 28.64
N ASP A 152 -25.57 22.22 29.74
CA ASP A 152 -25.70 22.92 31.02
C ASP A 152 -24.62 24.01 31.08
N HIS A 153 -25.05 25.28 31.05
CA HIS A 153 -24.15 26.44 31.09
C HIS A 153 -23.38 26.57 32.40
N LEU A 154 -23.89 25.99 33.49
CA LEU A 154 -23.24 26.03 34.81
C LEU A 154 -22.15 24.96 34.95
N LYS A 155 -22.00 24.10 33.94
CA LYS A 155 -21.12 22.95 33.99
C LYS A 155 -19.85 23.17 33.19
N ARG A 156 -18.72 22.76 33.78
CA ARG A 156 -17.43 22.70 33.09
C ARG A 156 -17.28 21.43 32.24
N TYR A 157 -17.01 21.62 30.96
CA TYR A 157 -16.66 20.57 30.00
C TYR A 157 -15.16 20.65 29.67
N SER A 158 -14.49 19.50 29.59
CA SER A 158 -13.07 19.45 29.21
C SER A 158 -12.87 19.46 27.69
N PHE A 159 -13.86 18.99 26.94
CA PHE A 159 -13.72 18.87 25.49
C PHE A 159 -15.06 18.87 24.76
N PHE A 160 -15.13 19.66 23.70
CA PHE A 160 -16.23 19.65 22.75
C PHE A 160 -15.68 19.58 21.33
N ARG A 161 -16.18 18.66 20.50
CA ARG A 161 -15.86 18.62 19.07
C ARG A 161 -17.13 18.51 18.23
N TYR A 162 -17.21 19.30 17.18
CA TYR A 162 -18.31 19.31 16.23
C TYR A 162 -17.78 19.15 14.81
N LYS A 163 -18.29 18.15 14.09
CA LYS A 163 -17.95 17.89 12.69
C LYS A 163 -19.19 18.06 11.82
N SER A 164 -19.12 18.84 10.74
CA SER A 164 -20.26 19.04 9.83
C SER A 164 -19.82 19.31 8.39
N VAL A 165 -20.71 19.06 7.43
CA VAL A 165 -20.54 19.34 6.01
C VAL A 165 -21.46 20.51 5.61
N GLY A 166 -20.92 21.61 5.07
CA GLY A 166 -21.69 22.72 4.48
C GLY A 166 -22.23 23.79 5.44
N PHE A 167 -21.78 23.83 6.71
CA PHE A 167 -22.49 24.52 7.78
C PHE A 167 -21.86 25.83 8.32
N SER A 168 -22.70 26.71 8.91
CA SER A 168 -22.32 27.98 9.59
C SER A 168 -21.94 27.77 11.06
N ALA A 169 -20.64 27.65 11.33
CA ALA A 169 -20.05 27.47 12.67
C ALA A 169 -20.60 28.41 13.76
N GLN A 170 -21.05 29.61 13.37
CA GLN A 170 -21.50 30.67 14.26
C GLN A 170 -22.72 30.27 15.09
N LYS A 171 -23.71 29.62 14.48
CA LYS A 171 -24.93 29.19 15.21
C LYS A 171 -24.59 28.24 16.36
N ILE A 172 -23.63 27.34 16.13
CA ILE A 172 -23.17 26.39 17.15
C ILE A 172 -22.29 27.10 18.17
N TYR A 173 -21.40 27.97 17.71
CA TYR A 173 -20.60 28.81 18.61
C TYR A 173 -21.48 29.65 19.56
N ASP A 174 -22.53 30.30 19.05
CA ASP A 174 -23.41 31.14 19.85
C ASP A 174 -24.15 30.37 20.94
N ARG A 175 -24.30 29.05 20.79
CA ARG A 175 -24.85 28.16 21.83
C ARG A 175 -23.79 27.72 22.85
N LEU A 176 -22.53 27.64 22.43
CA LEU A 176 -21.42 27.20 23.27
C LEU A 176 -20.74 28.36 24.01
N LYS A 177 -20.89 29.61 23.54
CA LYS A 177 -20.16 30.77 24.06
C LYS A 177 -20.38 31.02 25.57
N ASP A 178 -21.55 30.62 26.06
CA ASP A 178 -21.95 30.80 27.46
C ASP A 178 -21.70 29.51 28.29
N CYS A 179 -21.08 28.48 27.70
CA CYS A 179 -20.69 27.26 28.40
C CYS A 179 -19.21 27.32 28.82
N ASP A 180 -18.88 26.82 30.02
CA ASP A 180 -17.49 26.65 30.43
C ASP A 180 -16.87 25.42 29.75
N ILE A 181 -16.14 25.64 28.65
CA ILE A 181 -15.52 24.56 27.86
C ILE A 181 -14.02 24.83 27.66
N GLU A 182 -13.18 23.94 28.18
CA GLU A 182 -11.72 24.07 28.13
C GLU A 182 -11.15 23.97 26.71
N LYS A 183 -11.77 23.15 25.84
CA LYS A 183 -11.31 22.97 24.46
C LYS A 183 -12.48 22.70 23.53
N ILE A 184 -12.60 23.53 22.50
CA ILE A 184 -13.61 23.39 21.45
C ILE A 184 -12.92 23.12 20.13
N ILE A 185 -13.37 22.11 19.38
CA ILE A 185 -12.88 21.79 18.04
C ILE A 185 -14.03 21.80 17.04
N PHE A 186 -13.92 22.60 16.00
CA PHE A 186 -14.81 22.57 14.84
C PHE A 186 -14.10 21.91 13.65
N ASP A 187 -14.72 20.91 13.03
CA ASP A 187 -14.24 20.18 11.85
C ASP A 187 -15.27 20.37 10.72
N ILE A 188 -15.11 21.44 9.95
CA ILE A 188 -16.11 21.92 8.98
C ILE A 188 -15.60 21.64 7.57
N ILE A 189 -16.39 20.90 6.81
CA ILE A 189 -16.13 20.59 5.41
C ILE A 189 -17.10 21.44 4.59
N SER A 190 -16.69 22.56 4.01
CA SER A 190 -17.61 23.46 3.28
C SER A 190 -17.06 23.88 1.92
N ASP A 191 -17.94 24.04 0.95
CA ASP A 191 -17.58 24.60 -0.37
C ASP A 191 -17.52 26.13 -0.33
N GLU A 192 -18.16 26.77 0.65
CA GLU A 192 -18.24 28.23 0.73
C GLU A 192 -17.20 28.87 1.67
N ASP A 193 -16.75 30.06 1.27
CA ASP A 193 -15.87 30.93 2.06
C ASP A 193 -16.64 31.60 3.21
N ASN A 194 -16.93 30.83 4.26
CA ASN A 194 -17.48 31.38 5.51
C ASN A 194 -16.46 32.32 6.19
N ASN A 195 -16.55 33.62 5.88
CA ASN A 195 -15.78 34.72 6.52
C ASN A 195 -15.93 34.76 8.06
N LEU A 196 -16.97 34.11 8.61
CA LEU A 196 -17.25 34.04 10.04
C LEU A 196 -16.22 33.22 10.86
N SER A 197 -15.46 32.29 10.26
CA SER A 197 -14.48 31.50 11.03
C SER A 197 -13.36 32.37 11.63
N LYS A 198 -13.00 33.47 10.95
CA LYS A 198 -11.96 34.40 11.39
C LYS A 198 -12.39 35.28 12.56
N SER A 199 -13.66 35.67 12.65
CA SER A 199 -14.19 36.49 13.77
C SER A 199 -14.32 35.68 15.05
N ILE A 200 -14.68 34.39 14.95
CA ILE A 200 -14.75 33.48 16.11
C ILE A 200 -13.35 33.18 16.66
N LEU A 201 -12.39 32.88 15.77
CA LEU A 201 -10.99 32.58 16.15
C LEU A 201 -10.29 33.71 16.91
N ARG A 202 -10.64 34.97 16.63
CA ARG A 202 -10.07 36.13 17.33
C ARG A 202 -10.59 36.30 18.76
N ARG A 203 -11.75 35.71 19.08
CA ARG A 203 -12.44 35.94 20.35
C ARG A 203 -12.07 34.94 21.44
N LEU A 204 -11.48 33.78 21.11
CA LEU A 204 -11.19 32.75 22.10
C LEU A 204 -9.91 31.93 21.80
N PRO A 205 -8.97 31.78 22.76
CA PRO A 205 -7.73 31.01 22.58
C PRO A 205 -7.93 29.49 22.62
N HIS A 206 -9.08 29.00 23.07
CA HIS A 206 -9.37 27.58 23.30
C HIS A 206 -10.19 26.91 22.18
N VAL A 207 -10.50 27.65 21.12
CA VAL A 207 -11.30 27.17 19.99
C VAL A 207 -10.40 26.87 18.80
N PHE A 208 -10.41 25.62 18.34
CA PHE A 208 -9.65 25.13 17.21
C PHE A 208 -10.58 24.92 16.02
N PHE A 209 -10.27 25.52 14.89
CA PHE A 209 -11.01 25.34 13.66
C PHE A 209 -10.20 24.56 12.63
N TYR A 210 -10.75 23.45 12.18
CA TYR A 210 -10.32 22.69 11.02
C TYR A 210 -11.36 22.92 9.93
N LYS A 211 -11.07 23.86 9.02
CA LYS A 211 -11.91 24.11 7.85
C LYS A 211 -11.28 23.46 6.63
N ARG A 212 -12.02 22.60 5.94
CA ARG A 212 -11.70 22.17 4.57
C ARG A 212 -12.56 23.01 3.63
N VAL A 213 -11.95 23.95 2.93
CA VAL A 213 -12.62 24.84 1.96
C VAL A 213 -12.46 24.27 0.56
N PHE A 214 -13.55 24.08 -0.18
CA PHE A 214 -13.50 23.95 -1.63
C PHE A 214 -13.80 25.32 -2.26
N SER A 215 -12.88 26.28 -2.13
CA SER A 215 -13.16 27.66 -2.55
C SER A 215 -13.33 27.75 -4.08
N GLY A 216 -14.54 28.07 -4.51
CA GLY A 216 -14.79 28.72 -5.80
C GLY A 216 -14.21 30.14 -5.77
N GLY A 217 -13.20 30.38 -6.60
CA GLY A 217 -12.54 31.67 -6.76
C GLY A 217 -11.11 31.54 -7.24
N ASP A 218 -10.34 30.60 -6.66
CA ASP A 218 -9.07 30.14 -7.21
C ASP A 218 -8.86 28.67 -6.82
N THR A 219 -9.11 27.75 -7.76
CA THR A 219 -9.06 26.29 -7.55
C THR A 219 -7.64 25.76 -7.25
N ASN A 220 -6.68 26.66 -7.06
CA ASN A 220 -5.25 26.46 -6.96
C ASN A 220 -4.70 26.54 -5.53
N PHE A 221 -5.49 26.92 -4.52
CA PHE A 221 -5.05 26.91 -3.13
C PHE A 221 -6.16 26.42 -2.19
N GLN A 222 -5.80 25.57 -1.21
CA GLN A 222 -6.62 25.19 -0.07
C GLN A 222 -6.16 26.02 1.12
N LEU A 223 -7.07 26.75 1.74
CA LEU A 223 -6.77 27.49 2.96
C LEU A 223 -6.98 26.59 4.18
N PHE A 224 -5.93 26.40 4.96
CA PHE A 224 -5.99 25.82 6.29
C PHE A 224 -5.83 26.95 7.31
N THR A 225 -6.48 26.87 8.45
CA THR A 225 -6.21 27.80 9.56
C THR A 225 -5.64 27.01 10.72
N TYR A 226 -4.41 27.32 11.12
CA TYR A 226 -3.71 26.66 12.24
C TYR A 226 -3.22 27.75 13.20
N HIS A 227 -3.66 27.69 14.47
CA HIS A 227 -3.38 28.71 15.49
C HIS A 227 -3.63 30.16 15.03
N GLY A 228 -4.81 30.42 14.44
CA GLY A 228 -5.19 31.77 14.00
C GLY A 228 -4.41 32.29 12.78
N LYS A 229 -3.46 31.53 12.24
CA LYS A 229 -2.74 31.85 11.01
C LYS A 229 -3.34 31.07 9.84
N ASN A 230 -3.66 31.78 8.77
CA ASN A 230 -4.10 31.17 7.52
C ASN A 230 -2.86 30.57 6.83
N LEU A 231 -2.75 29.25 6.82
CA LEU A 231 -1.80 28.50 6.01
C LEU A 231 -2.43 28.28 4.63
N LYS A 232 -1.83 28.90 3.60
CA LYS A 232 -2.19 28.61 2.21
C LYS A 232 -1.45 27.35 1.77
N VAL A 233 -2.18 26.28 1.53
CA VAL A 233 -1.67 25.04 0.95
C VAL A 233 -2.03 25.05 -0.54
N ILE A 234 -1.13 24.62 -1.39
CA ILE A 234 -1.30 24.67 -2.85
C ILE A 234 -2.25 23.55 -3.28
N ASN A 235 -3.39 23.91 -3.84
CA ASN A 235 -4.35 23.01 -4.49
C ASN A 235 -3.94 22.74 -5.96
N LYS A 236 -3.26 23.70 -6.60
CA LYS A 236 -2.58 23.67 -7.92
C LYS A 236 -1.65 24.90 -8.05
N SER A 237 -0.50 24.75 -8.68
CA SER A 237 0.67 25.59 -8.43
C SER A 237 0.90 26.72 -9.44
N ARG A 238 0.24 27.88 -9.36
CA ARG A 238 0.65 29.03 -10.18
C ARG A 238 1.32 30.13 -9.33
N ASN A 239 2.50 30.52 -9.81
CA ASN A 239 3.39 31.58 -9.35
C ASN A 239 4.01 31.40 -7.95
N LEU A 240 4.82 30.34 -7.83
CA LEU A 240 5.78 30.22 -6.75
C LEU A 240 7.04 31.01 -7.14
N THR A 241 7.46 31.95 -6.30
CA THR A 241 8.66 32.78 -6.50
C THR A 241 9.93 31.93 -6.57
N THR A 242 10.87 32.33 -7.42
CA THR A 242 12.08 31.57 -7.80
C THR A 242 12.95 31.09 -6.63
N GLN A 243 13.06 31.85 -5.53
CA GLN A 243 13.79 31.43 -4.33
C GLN A 243 13.07 30.33 -3.53
N PHE A 244 11.74 30.34 -3.51
CA PHE A 244 10.95 29.27 -2.87
C PHE A 244 11.00 27.99 -3.72
N ASN A 245 11.06 28.13 -5.05
CA ASN A 245 11.17 26.99 -5.97
C ASN A 245 12.48 26.19 -5.84
N ALA A 246 13.55 26.85 -5.42
CA ALA A 246 14.87 26.24 -5.28
C ALA A 246 15.13 25.60 -3.90
N LEU A 247 14.27 25.81 -2.90
CA LEU A 247 14.52 25.32 -1.54
C LEU A 247 13.53 24.24 -1.08
N TYR A 248 12.36 24.14 -1.73
CA TYR A 248 11.24 23.38 -1.18
C TYR A 248 10.64 22.29 -2.08
N PHE A 249 11.09 22.15 -3.33
CA PHE A 249 10.50 21.14 -4.22
C PHE A 249 11.30 19.85 -4.29
N PRO A 250 10.63 18.69 -4.18
CA PRO A 250 11.31 17.41 -4.27
C PRO A 250 11.82 17.17 -5.68
N SER A 251 12.92 16.41 -5.79
CA SER A 251 13.54 16.02 -7.06
C SER A 251 12.66 15.10 -7.92
N ASN A 252 11.59 14.55 -7.35
CA ASN A 252 10.66 13.59 -7.95
C ASN A 252 9.21 14.02 -7.68
N LEU A 253 8.36 14.08 -8.73
CA LEU A 253 6.93 14.41 -8.59
C LEU A 253 6.04 13.53 -9.48
N SER A 254 4.82 13.29 -9.02
CA SER A 254 3.78 12.57 -9.78
C SER A 254 2.55 13.45 -9.99
N PHE A 255 2.02 13.45 -11.21
CA PHE A 255 0.87 14.23 -11.62
C PHE A 255 -0.18 13.34 -12.30
N LYS A 256 -1.44 13.78 -12.30
CA LYS A 256 -2.47 13.20 -13.18
C LYS A 256 -2.41 13.82 -14.58
N THR A 257 -2.16 15.12 -14.64
CA THR A 257 -1.92 15.90 -15.87
C THR A 257 -0.82 16.90 -15.56
N ILE A 258 0.17 17.01 -16.45
CA ILE A 258 1.30 17.92 -16.25
C ILE A 258 0.79 19.36 -16.30
N PRO A 259 0.99 20.13 -15.22
CA PRO A 259 0.55 21.51 -15.21
C PRO A 259 1.52 22.42 -15.97
N SER A 260 1.00 23.49 -16.59
CA SER A 260 1.79 24.42 -17.42
C SER A 260 2.92 25.14 -16.67
N TYR A 261 2.88 25.19 -15.35
CA TYR A 261 3.83 25.86 -14.49
C TYR A 261 5.03 24.99 -14.10
N ILE A 262 5.07 23.72 -14.55
CA ILE A 262 6.10 22.76 -14.12
C ILE A 262 7.52 23.20 -14.51
N GLN A 263 7.67 24.03 -15.55
CA GLN A 263 8.96 24.63 -15.96
C GLN A 263 9.64 25.43 -14.84
N ASN A 264 8.87 25.91 -13.86
CA ASN A 264 9.41 26.69 -12.74
C ASN A 264 10.16 25.83 -11.69
N PHE A 265 10.13 24.49 -11.83
CA PHE A 265 10.69 23.54 -10.86
C PHE A 265 12.14 23.17 -11.23
N THR A 266 13.08 24.02 -10.83
CA THR A 266 14.50 23.93 -11.22
C THR A 266 15.27 22.75 -10.60
N GLN A 267 14.74 22.12 -9.56
CA GLN A 267 15.35 20.94 -8.91
C GLN A 267 14.75 19.60 -9.36
N LEU A 268 13.74 19.65 -10.23
CA LEU A 268 13.02 18.46 -10.65
C LEU A 268 13.87 17.62 -11.62
N THR A 269 14.09 16.36 -11.28
CA THR A 269 14.89 15.42 -12.08
C THR A 269 14.07 14.22 -12.57
N SER A 270 12.96 13.91 -11.90
CA SER A 270 12.04 12.84 -12.27
C SER A 270 10.57 13.29 -12.22
N ILE A 271 9.80 12.91 -13.25
CA ILE A 271 8.34 13.15 -13.33
C ILE A 271 7.59 11.87 -13.70
N SER A 272 6.42 11.64 -13.10
CA SER A 272 5.41 10.73 -13.64
C SER A 272 4.08 11.43 -13.92
N SER A 273 3.39 11.06 -15.00
CA SER A 273 2.04 11.58 -15.33
C SER A 273 1.11 10.54 -15.95
N ASP A 274 -0.19 10.59 -15.66
CA ASP A 274 -1.17 9.69 -16.30
C ASP A 274 -1.56 10.15 -17.72
N TYR A 275 -1.65 11.47 -17.93
CA TYR A 275 -1.96 12.12 -19.21
C TYR A 275 -0.99 13.28 -19.47
N CYS A 276 -0.60 13.50 -20.72
CA CYS A 276 0.42 14.50 -21.04
C CYS A 276 0.04 15.49 -22.13
N ASP A 277 0.23 16.77 -21.81
CA ASP A 277 0.64 17.83 -22.74
C ASP A 277 2.10 18.19 -22.38
N ILE A 278 3.03 17.80 -23.25
CA ILE A 278 4.49 17.87 -22.99
C ILE A 278 5.09 19.25 -23.27
N SER A 279 4.33 20.17 -23.87
CA SER A 279 4.79 21.52 -24.21
C SER A 279 5.43 22.27 -23.04
N ASN A 280 5.12 21.88 -21.80
CA ASN A 280 5.57 22.52 -20.58
C ASN A 280 6.63 21.74 -19.79
N LEU A 281 7.27 20.67 -20.30
CA LEU A 281 8.29 19.95 -19.52
C LEU A 281 9.54 20.82 -19.23
N PRO A 282 10.16 20.70 -18.04
CA PRO A 282 11.44 21.34 -17.74
C PRO A 282 12.60 20.72 -18.53
N ASN A 283 13.61 21.53 -18.85
CA ASN A 283 14.79 21.10 -19.61
C ASN A 283 15.79 20.25 -18.79
N ASN A 284 15.59 20.11 -17.49
CA ASN A 284 16.46 19.40 -16.55
C ASN A 284 15.93 18.01 -16.15
N ILE A 285 14.87 17.54 -16.79
CA ILE A 285 14.31 16.22 -16.53
C ILE A 285 15.25 15.13 -17.05
N LEU A 286 15.62 14.22 -16.14
CA LEU A 286 16.47 13.06 -16.40
C LEU A 286 15.66 11.77 -16.50
N SER A 287 14.51 11.70 -15.82
CA SER A 287 13.63 10.52 -15.79
C SER A 287 12.16 10.90 -15.98
N PHE A 288 11.44 10.15 -16.82
CA PHE A 288 10.02 10.41 -17.10
C PHE A 288 9.18 9.15 -17.17
N LYS A 289 7.96 9.15 -16.63
CA LYS A 289 6.98 8.05 -16.74
C LYS A 289 5.62 8.56 -17.21
N THR A 290 5.01 7.91 -18.21
CA THR A 290 3.67 8.31 -18.70
C THR A 290 2.76 7.16 -19.13
N MET A 291 1.43 7.35 -19.01
CA MET A 291 0.40 6.31 -19.23
C MET A 291 -0.56 6.55 -20.43
N SER A 292 -0.57 7.72 -21.09
CA SER A 292 -1.49 8.03 -22.21
C SER A 292 -1.00 9.11 -23.21
N TYR A 293 -1.67 9.17 -24.37
CA TYR A 293 -1.25 9.70 -25.68
C TYR A 293 -1.43 11.20 -25.95
N ASN A 294 -0.44 11.78 -26.63
CA ASN A 294 -0.49 12.54 -27.90
C ASN A 294 0.96 12.71 -28.40
N GLN A 295 1.23 13.25 -29.60
CA GLN A 295 2.60 13.37 -30.13
C GLN A 295 3.56 13.98 -29.08
N LEU A 296 4.58 13.22 -28.68
CA LEU A 296 5.49 13.57 -27.59
C LEU A 296 6.82 14.04 -28.17
N VAL A 297 7.24 15.26 -27.82
CA VAL A 297 8.61 15.75 -28.03
C VAL A 297 9.28 15.81 -26.66
N PHE A 298 10.11 14.83 -26.36
CA PHE A 298 10.79 14.74 -25.07
C PHE A 298 12.00 15.69 -24.99
N PRO A 299 12.38 16.15 -23.79
CA PRO A 299 13.59 16.95 -23.61
C PRO A 299 14.84 16.13 -23.98
N GLN A 300 15.83 16.80 -24.57
CA GLN A 300 17.10 16.18 -25.01
C GLN A 300 18.00 15.73 -23.84
N THR A 301 17.66 16.08 -22.59
CA THR A 301 18.38 15.65 -21.38
C THR A 301 17.88 14.33 -20.80
N LEU A 302 16.82 13.75 -21.40
CA LEU A 302 16.15 12.59 -20.85
C LEU A 302 17.06 11.35 -20.95
N ASN A 303 17.37 10.74 -19.80
CA ASN A 303 18.21 9.56 -19.69
C ASN A 303 17.40 8.29 -19.39
N SER A 304 16.22 8.43 -18.77
CA SER A 304 15.34 7.33 -18.39
C SER A 304 13.89 7.60 -18.78
N LEU A 305 13.22 6.64 -19.40
CA LEU A 305 11.84 6.77 -19.85
C LEU A 305 11.02 5.52 -19.54
N THR A 306 9.81 5.69 -18.99
CA THR A 306 8.81 4.63 -18.80
C THR A 306 7.52 4.96 -19.57
N LEU A 307 7.07 4.07 -20.44
CA LEU A 307 5.93 4.26 -21.34
C LEU A 307 4.95 3.10 -21.25
N ARG A 308 3.65 3.36 -21.02
CA ARG A 308 2.58 2.36 -21.11
C ARG A 308 1.65 2.53 -22.33
N LEU A 309 1.38 1.46 -23.10
CA LEU A 309 0.37 1.40 -24.18
C LEU A 309 0.53 2.42 -25.34
N TYR A 310 1.74 2.60 -25.88
CA TYR A 310 1.99 3.55 -26.99
C TYR A 310 2.18 2.88 -28.35
N LYS A 311 1.82 3.59 -29.42
CA LYS A 311 2.22 3.31 -30.82
C LYS A 311 3.16 4.40 -31.31
N ASN A 312 4.15 3.99 -32.09
CA ASN A 312 5.17 4.78 -32.79
C ASN A 312 5.36 6.24 -32.29
N ILE A 313 6.22 6.42 -31.28
CA ILE A 313 6.63 7.74 -30.77
C ILE A 313 8.12 7.92 -31.01
N ASN A 314 8.51 9.13 -31.43
CA ASN A 314 9.91 9.53 -31.48
C ASN A 314 10.46 9.68 -30.05
N ILE A 315 11.30 8.75 -29.65
CA ILE A 315 12.00 8.76 -28.36
C ILE A 315 13.40 9.41 -28.48
N PRO A 316 13.92 10.06 -27.42
CA PRO A 316 15.23 10.70 -27.47
C PRO A 316 16.37 9.71 -27.69
N SER A 317 17.35 10.12 -28.49
CA SER A 317 18.59 9.36 -28.69
C SER A 317 19.50 9.33 -27.45
N THR A 318 19.26 10.24 -26.49
CA THR A 318 20.00 10.34 -25.22
C THR A 318 19.62 9.30 -24.19
N LEU A 319 18.57 8.52 -24.42
CA LEU A 319 18.08 7.53 -23.46
C LEU A 319 19.13 6.45 -23.17
N THR A 320 19.37 6.23 -21.88
CA THR A 320 20.21 5.14 -21.36
C THR A 320 19.39 4.01 -20.72
N SER A 321 18.16 4.29 -20.29
CA SER A 321 17.24 3.32 -19.71
C SER A 321 15.81 3.51 -20.25
N LEU A 322 15.20 2.45 -20.74
CA LEU A 322 13.84 2.47 -21.29
C LEU A 322 13.01 1.33 -20.70
N PHE A 323 11.86 1.66 -20.12
CA PHE A 323 10.86 0.70 -19.67
C PHE A 323 9.57 0.87 -20.47
N LEU A 324 9.20 -0.17 -21.21
CA LEU A 324 7.97 -0.21 -21.96
C LEU A 324 6.98 -1.15 -21.24
N GLU A 325 5.83 -0.64 -20.84
CA GLU A 325 4.82 -1.31 -20.04
C GLU A 325 3.57 -1.62 -20.87
N ASP A 326 3.07 -2.84 -20.78
CA ASP A 326 1.89 -3.33 -21.48
C ASP A 326 1.87 -3.01 -22.98
N ILE A 327 3.00 -3.21 -23.67
CA ILE A 327 3.04 -3.05 -25.13
C ILE A 327 2.21 -4.14 -25.80
N THR A 328 1.48 -3.75 -26.84
CA THR A 328 0.68 -4.64 -27.72
C THR A 328 1.12 -4.59 -29.18
N ILE A 329 2.15 -3.82 -29.53
CA ILE A 329 2.66 -3.69 -30.91
C ILE A 329 4.06 -4.28 -31.05
N PRO A 330 4.47 -4.72 -32.25
CA PRO A 330 5.83 -5.22 -32.49
C PRO A 330 6.90 -4.17 -32.20
N LEU A 331 8.04 -4.62 -31.68
CA LEU A 331 9.25 -3.82 -31.52
C LEU A 331 10.16 -4.01 -32.73
N LYS A 332 10.61 -2.91 -33.33
CA LYS A 332 11.58 -2.94 -34.43
C LYS A 332 12.84 -2.15 -34.10
N CYS A 333 13.90 -2.46 -34.82
CA CYS A 333 15.18 -1.74 -34.76
C CYS A 333 15.79 -1.71 -36.17
N GLU A 334 15.07 -1.04 -37.07
CA GLU A 334 15.36 -0.96 -38.51
C GLU A 334 15.26 0.51 -38.96
N ASP A 335 15.92 0.88 -40.05
CA ASP A 335 15.91 2.29 -40.52
C ASP A 335 14.57 2.70 -41.16
N GLU A 336 13.77 1.73 -41.63
CA GLU A 336 12.46 2.00 -42.24
C GLU A 336 11.39 2.30 -41.19
N GLU A 337 10.77 3.48 -41.27
CA GLU A 337 9.62 3.85 -40.44
C GLU A 337 8.34 3.12 -40.93
N THR A 338 8.15 1.86 -40.50
CA THR A 338 6.88 1.16 -40.75
C THR A 338 5.80 1.64 -39.79
N SER A 339 4.63 2.00 -40.31
CA SER A 339 3.47 2.29 -39.47
C SER A 339 3.05 1.02 -38.71
N ASN A 340 2.68 1.18 -37.42
CA ASN A 340 2.26 0.12 -36.48
C ASN A 340 3.35 -0.66 -35.72
N CYS A 341 4.61 -0.23 -35.71
CA CYS A 341 5.64 -0.77 -34.79
C CYS A 341 6.26 0.31 -33.89
N PHE A 342 6.94 -0.11 -32.83
CA PHE A 342 7.74 0.78 -31.98
C PHE A 342 9.21 0.62 -32.35
N ASN A 343 9.81 1.66 -32.93
CA ASN A 343 11.17 1.60 -33.46
C ASN A 343 12.20 2.13 -32.46
N LEU A 344 13.18 1.29 -32.10
CA LEU A 344 14.26 1.60 -31.16
C LEU A 344 15.56 2.09 -31.82
N ILE A 345 15.61 2.19 -33.16
CA ILE A 345 16.85 2.45 -33.91
C ILE A 345 17.56 3.75 -33.48
N LYS A 346 16.79 4.77 -33.08
CA LYS A 346 17.31 6.09 -32.65
C LYS A 346 17.95 6.06 -31.24
N CYS A 347 17.76 5.00 -30.45
CA CYS A 347 18.28 4.89 -29.08
C CYS A 347 19.65 4.21 -29.00
N SER A 348 20.65 4.76 -29.70
CA SER A 348 21.99 4.17 -29.77
C SER A 348 22.71 4.08 -28.41
N LEU A 349 22.41 4.99 -27.48
CA LEU A 349 23.03 5.05 -26.14
C LEU A 349 22.36 4.16 -25.08
N LEU A 350 21.34 3.39 -25.46
CA LEU A 350 20.55 2.58 -24.53
C LEU A 350 21.40 1.49 -23.86
N LYS A 351 21.43 1.48 -22.53
CA LYS A 351 22.14 0.51 -21.68
C LYS A 351 21.21 -0.50 -21.03
N GLU A 352 19.98 -0.09 -20.74
CA GLU A 352 18.97 -0.92 -20.09
C GLU A 352 17.63 -0.85 -20.84
N LEU A 353 17.06 -2.02 -21.15
CA LEU A 353 15.73 -2.15 -21.76
C LEU A 353 14.87 -3.08 -20.92
N LYS A 354 13.74 -2.58 -20.45
CA LYS A 354 12.71 -3.36 -19.77
C LYS A 354 11.43 -3.35 -20.61
N ILE A 355 10.81 -4.50 -20.77
CA ILE A 355 9.61 -4.70 -21.56
C ILE A 355 8.63 -5.53 -20.74
N GLN A 356 7.41 -5.06 -20.61
CA GLN A 356 6.28 -5.81 -20.10
C GLN A 356 5.21 -5.83 -21.19
N CYS A 357 4.76 -7.02 -21.58
CA CYS A 357 3.89 -7.18 -22.75
C CYS A 357 2.95 -8.38 -22.56
N TYR A 358 1.92 -8.47 -23.41
CA TYR A 358 1.06 -9.65 -23.51
C TYR A 358 1.77 -10.68 -24.39
N ASP A 359 1.76 -10.43 -25.70
CA ASP A 359 2.62 -11.07 -26.69
C ASP A 359 3.36 -9.98 -27.45
N ILE A 360 4.57 -10.29 -27.90
CA ILE A 360 5.39 -9.31 -28.59
C ILE A 360 6.27 -9.97 -29.63
N GLU A 361 6.25 -9.40 -30.82
CA GLU A 361 7.21 -9.69 -31.87
C GLU A 361 8.31 -8.64 -31.80
N PHE A 362 9.57 -9.07 -31.92
CA PHE A 362 10.70 -8.14 -32.02
C PHE A 362 11.56 -8.48 -33.23
N THR A 363 12.07 -7.47 -33.92
CA THR A 363 13.22 -7.63 -34.81
C THR A 363 14.50 -7.76 -33.98
N SER A 364 15.61 -8.10 -34.65
CA SER A 364 16.93 -8.17 -34.02
C SER A 364 17.27 -6.87 -33.27
N LEU A 365 17.71 -6.98 -32.01
CA LEU A 365 18.18 -5.86 -31.17
C LEU A 365 19.69 -5.60 -31.33
N LYS A 366 20.36 -6.28 -32.27
CA LYS A 366 21.82 -6.24 -32.48
C LYS A 366 22.38 -4.82 -32.66
N SER A 367 21.61 -3.90 -33.24
CA SER A 367 22.03 -2.51 -33.48
C SER A 367 22.19 -1.68 -32.20
N LEU A 368 21.62 -2.10 -31.07
CA LEU A 368 21.75 -1.42 -29.77
C LEU A 368 23.07 -1.80 -29.08
N GLN A 369 24.19 -1.30 -29.60
CA GLN A 369 25.54 -1.75 -29.22
C GLN A 369 25.93 -1.48 -27.77
N HIS A 370 25.29 -0.53 -27.10
CA HIS A 370 25.55 -0.17 -25.69
C HIS A 370 24.67 -0.93 -24.69
N LEU A 371 23.73 -1.74 -25.18
CA LEU A 371 22.72 -2.40 -24.35
C LEU A 371 23.34 -3.55 -23.55
N THR A 372 23.41 -3.38 -22.24
CA THR A 372 24.01 -4.33 -21.28
C THR A 372 22.98 -5.14 -20.51
N LYS A 373 21.74 -4.68 -20.44
CA LYS A 373 20.69 -5.32 -19.65
C LYS A 373 19.35 -5.33 -20.36
N ILE A 374 18.72 -6.50 -20.43
CA ILE A 374 17.38 -6.69 -20.98
C ILE A 374 16.50 -7.41 -19.96
N ASN A 375 15.27 -6.95 -19.78
CA ASN A 375 14.28 -7.58 -18.92
C ASN A 375 12.92 -7.62 -19.60
N ILE A 376 12.49 -8.81 -20.01
CA ILE A 376 11.23 -9.08 -20.69
C ILE A 376 10.30 -9.83 -19.75
N ILE A 377 9.09 -9.29 -19.56
CA ILE A 377 8.04 -9.83 -18.68
C ILE A 377 6.77 -10.03 -19.51
N ARG A 378 6.45 -11.28 -19.88
CA ARG A 378 5.18 -11.60 -20.54
C ARG A 378 4.08 -11.88 -19.52
N LYS A 379 2.90 -11.28 -19.72
CA LYS A 379 1.72 -11.45 -18.86
C LYS A 379 0.92 -12.71 -19.19
N TYR A 380 0.79 -13.04 -20.47
CA TYR A 380 0.07 -14.22 -20.95
C TYR A 380 0.86 -14.84 -22.09
N PRO A 381 1.64 -15.91 -21.85
CA PRO A 381 2.37 -16.58 -22.91
C PRO A 381 1.39 -17.40 -23.77
N SER A 382 0.75 -16.76 -24.75
CA SER A 382 0.03 -17.47 -25.82
C SER A 382 1.05 -17.99 -26.84
N CYS A 383 0.73 -19.09 -27.49
CA CYS A 383 1.66 -19.86 -28.31
C CYS A 383 2.43 -19.05 -29.38
N ILE A 384 3.77 -19.24 -29.36
CA ILE A 384 4.71 -19.40 -30.49
C ILE A 384 5.06 -18.17 -31.35
N SER A 385 6.36 -17.86 -31.47
CA SER A 385 7.17 -17.94 -32.72
C SER A 385 8.44 -17.05 -32.67
N TYR A 386 9.39 -17.37 -33.56
CA TYR A 386 10.59 -16.61 -33.97
C TYR A 386 11.96 -16.95 -33.37
N ASN A 387 12.51 -18.04 -33.93
CA ASN A 387 13.77 -18.09 -34.68
C ASN A 387 14.72 -16.88 -34.57
N ASN A 388 15.98 -17.17 -34.19
CA ASN A 388 17.20 -16.40 -34.47
C ASN A 388 17.19 -14.91 -34.08
N GLN A 389 16.51 -14.53 -33.00
CA GLN A 389 16.61 -13.18 -32.47
C GLN A 389 18.06 -12.90 -32.01
N LEU A 390 18.69 -11.91 -32.66
CA LEU A 390 20.05 -11.50 -32.36
C LEU A 390 20.04 -10.42 -31.28
N PHE A 391 20.59 -10.77 -30.12
CA PHE A 391 20.86 -9.84 -29.04
C PHE A 391 22.19 -9.10 -29.26
N PRO A 392 22.37 -7.92 -28.64
CA PRO A 392 23.64 -7.19 -28.68
C PRO A 392 24.79 -7.99 -28.10
N LEU A 393 25.99 -7.83 -28.68
CA LEU A 393 27.19 -8.55 -28.24
C LEU A 393 27.67 -8.17 -26.84
N LYS A 394 27.37 -6.94 -26.38
CA LYS A 394 27.75 -6.43 -25.05
C LYS A 394 26.74 -6.75 -23.95
N LEU A 395 25.68 -7.51 -24.25
CA LEU A 395 24.65 -7.87 -23.27
C LEU A 395 25.26 -8.68 -22.12
N GLN A 396 25.05 -8.24 -20.88
CA GLN A 396 25.59 -8.87 -19.68
C GLN A 396 24.52 -9.57 -18.86
N GLU A 397 23.32 -8.98 -18.79
CA GLU A 397 22.19 -9.48 -18.02
C GLU A 397 20.94 -9.64 -18.90
N LEU A 398 20.33 -10.82 -18.87
CA LEU A 398 19.05 -11.10 -19.52
C LEU A 398 18.05 -11.63 -18.49
N LYS A 399 16.87 -11.02 -18.43
CA LYS A 399 15.69 -11.58 -17.77
C LYS A 399 14.62 -11.84 -18.82
N CYS A 400 14.15 -13.08 -18.90
CA CYS A 400 13.10 -13.48 -19.82
C CYS A 400 12.35 -14.71 -19.28
N ASP A 401 11.37 -15.19 -20.03
CA ASP A 401 10.83 -16.53 -19.82
C ASP A 401 11.58 -17.57 -20.65
N GLU A 402 11.29 -18.85 -20.41
CA GLU A 402 11.96 -19.97 -21.07
C GLU A 402 11.74 -20.04 -22.58
N LEU A 403 10.61 -19.57 -23.11
CA LEU A 403 10.28 -19.66 -24.54
C LEU A 403 11.04 -18.61 -25.36
N LEU A 404 11.53 -17.56 -24.70
CA LEU A 404 12.34 -16.49 -25.31
C LEU A 404 13.86 -16.74 -25.19
N LEU A 405 14.28 -17.92 -24.72
CA LEU A 405 15.71 -18.23 -24.56
C LEU A 405 16.41 -18.28 -25.93
N PRO A 406 17.48 -17.48 -26.14
CA PRO A 406 18.23 -17.51 -27.40
C PRO A 406 19.07 -18.78 -27.52
N LYS A 407 19.28 -19.24 -28.77
CA LYS A 407 20.14 -20.40 -29.07
C LYS A 407 21.63 -20.15 -28.80
N LYS A 408 22.11 -18.92 -28.94
CA LYS A 408 23.52 -18.56 -28.66
C LYS A 408 23.59 -17.15 -28.10
N LEU A 409 24.19 -17.00 -26.93
CA LEU A 409 24.39 -15.69 -26.30
C LEU A 409 25.52 -15.74 -25.27
N ARG A 410 26.32 -14.67 -25.19
CA ARG A 410 27.36 -14.50 -24.17
C ARG A 410 26.88 -13.52 -23.12
N ILE A 411 26.28 -14.04 -22.05
CA ILE A 411 25.81 -13.26 -20.89
C ILE A 411 26.46 -13.78 -19.61
N LYS A 412 26.60 -12.91 -18.61
CA LYS A 412 27.09 -13.26 -17.27
C LYS A 412 25.97 -13.61 -16.31
N LYS A 413 24.79 -13.01 -16.49
CA LYS A 413 23.64 -13.17 -15.60
C LYS A 413 22.36 -13.47 -16.37
N LEU A 414 21.66 -14.50 -15.95
CA LEU A 414 20.39 -14.94 -16.55
C LEU A 414 19.33 -15.08 -15.47
N ILE A 415 18.14 -14.53 -15.72
CA ILE A 415 16.97 -14.67 -14.86
C ILE A 415 15.83 -15.24 -15.71
N ILE A 416 15.35 -16.44 -15.39
CA ILE A 416 14.34 -17.14 -16.18
C ILE A 416 13.08 -17.28 -15.36
N ASN A 417 11.93 -16.98 -15.95
CA ASN A 417 10.63 -17.41 -15.43
C ASN A 417 10.17 -18.67 -16.19
N CYS A 418 10.03 -19.77 -15.46
CA CYS A 418 9.64 -21.05 -16.02
C CYS A 418 8.16 -21.30 -15.71
N SER A 419 7.37 -21.53 -16.75
CA SER A 419 5.93 -21.80 -16.61
C SER A 419 5.53 -23.12 -17.27
N SER A 420 6.40 -23.66 -18.13
CA SER A 420 6.23 -24.89 -18.87
C SER A 420 6.86 -26.07 -18.15
N THR A 421 6.44 -27.27 -18.53
CA THR A 421 7.04 -28.54 -18.08
C THR A 421 8.23 -28.98 -18.93
N SER A 422 8.73 -28.13 -19.83
CA SER A 422 9.78 -28.52 -20.79
C SER A 422 11.18 -28.52 -20.16
N ARG A 423 12.09 -29.31 -20.73
CA ARG A 423 13.48 -29.43 -20.27
C ARG A 423 14.25 -28.16 -20.63
N ILE A 424 14.89 -27.55 -19.63
CA ILE A 424 15.70 -26.34 -19.82
C ILE A 424 17.16 -26.75 -20.08
N ASN A 425 17.68 -26.38 -21.25
CA ASN A 425 19.07 -26.61 -21.63
C ASN A 425 19.85 -25.30 -21.71
N LEU A 426 20.76 -25.09 -20.75
CA LEU A 426 21.58 -23.88 -20.65
C LEU A 426 23.07 -24.15 -20.86
N ILE A 427 23.46 -25.35 -21.30
CA ILE A 427 24.87 -25.72 -21.51
C ILE A 427 25.57 -24.75 -22.46
N GLN A 428 24.84 -24.25 -23.46
CA GLN A 428 25.37 -23.34 -24.50
C GLN A 428 25.78 -21.94 -23.99
N PHE A 429 25.46 -21.58 -22.75
CA PHE A 429 25.78 -20.26 -22.17
C PHE A 429 27.10 -20.30 -21.39
N ASN A 430 28.22 -20.56 -22.08
CA ASN A 430 29.55 -20.77 -21.48
C ASN A 430 30.15 -19.60 -20.70
N SER A 431 29.52 -18.43 -20.71
CA SER A 431 29.96 -17.24 -19.95
C SER A 431 29.06 -16.93 -18.75
N LEU A 432 28.03 -17.76 -18.52
CA LEU A 432 27.05 -17.54 -17.49
C LEU A 432 27.63 -17.88 -16.13
N THR A 433 27.73 -16.88 -15.25
CA THR A 433 28.25 -17.03 -13.89
C THR A 433 27.14 -16.98 -12.84
N SER A 434 25.98 -16.39 -13.15
CA SER A 434 24.85 -16.29 -12.23
C SER A 434 23.52 -16.60 -12.91
N LEU A 435 22.79 -17.54 -12.34
CA LEU A 435 21.48 -17.98 -12.81
C LEU A 435 20.43 -17.80 -11.70
N LYS A 436 19.30 -17.20 -12.03
CA LYS A 436 18.11 -17.19 -11.18
C LYS A 436 16.93 -17.79 -11.93
N ILE A 437 16.26 -18.76 -11.33
CA ILE A 437 15.09 -19.41 -11.90
C ILE A 437 13.90 -19.16 -10.97
N TYR A 438 12.81 -18.66 -11.54
CA TYR A 438 11.51 -18.60 -10.90
C TYR A 438 10.65 -19.76 -11.40
N SER A 439 9.87 -20.36 -10.50
CA SER A 439 8.78 -21.28 -10.88
C SER A 439 9.28 -22.54 -11.61
N LEU A 440 10.37 -23.15 -11.16
CA LEU A 440 10.90 -24.35 -11.81
C LEU A 440 9.89 -25.52 -11.70
N CYS A 441 9.50 -26.07 -12.86
CA CYS A 441 8.48 -27.12 -12.98
C CYS A 441 9.02 -28.49 -13.41
N HIS A 442 10.31 -28.63 -13.73
CA HIS A 442 10.93 -29.85 -14.26
C HIS A 442 12.23 -30.22 -13.54
N LYS A 443 12.48 -31.52 -13.32
CA LYS A 443 13.61 -32.06 -12.53
C LYS A 443 14.97 -31.96 -13.26
N ASN A 444 14.97 -32.01 -14.59
CA ASN A 444 16.21 -32.01 -15.39
C ASN A 444 16.51 -30.61 -15.95
N ILE A 445 17.40 -29.86 -15.29
CA ILE A 445 18.05 -28.67 -15.85
C ILE A 445 19.46 -29.07 -16.25
N LEU A 446 19.88 -28.69 -17.46
CA LEU A 446 21.27 -28.81 -17.87
C LEU A 446 21.94 -27.44 -17.71
N LEU A 447 22.90 -27.33 -16.81
CA LEU A 447 23.56 -26.08 -16.46
C LEU A 447 24.89 -25.92 -17.23
N PRO A 448 25.38 -24.68 -17.42
CA PRO A 448 26.68 -24.44 -18.01
C PRO A 448 27.80 -24.59 -16.96
N PHE A 449 28.91 -25.19 -17.35
CA PHE A 449 30.10 -25.38 -16.50
C PHE A 449 30.70 -24.09 -15.92
N SER A 450 30.35 -22.92 -16.46
CA SER A 450 30.82 -21.62 -15.95
C SER A 450 30.03 -21.08 -14.74
N LEU A 451 28.98 -21.79 -14.30
CA LEU A 451 28.01 -21.27 -13.35
C LEU A 451 28.55 -21.26 -11.91
N ILE A 452 28.68 -20.07 -11.34
CA ILE A 452 29.17 -19.87 -9.95
C ILE A 452 28.02 -19.79 -8.96
N LYS A 453 26.88 -19.22 -9.37
CA LYS A 453 25.74 -18.94 -8.48
C LYS A 453 24.43 -19.37 -9.09
N ILE A 454 23.66 -20.16 -8.35
CA ILE A 454 22.27 -20.51 -8.69
C ILE A 454 21.30 -20.03 -7.60
N HIS A 455 20.19 -19.41 -8.02
CA HIS A 455 19.07 -19.03 -7.16
C HIS A 455 17.78 -19.64 -7.70
N LEU A 456 17.19 -20.55 -6.95
CA LEU A 456 15.91 -21.18 -7.25
C LEU A 456 14.83 -20.55 -6.36
N ASN A 457 13.80 -19.97 -6.95
CA ASN A 457 12.69 -19.36 -6.24
C ASN A 457 11.35 -19.98 -6.71
N ASP A 458 10.46 -20.29 -5.77
CA ASP A 458 9.15 -20.91 -6.02
C ASP A 458 9.27 -22.26 -6.76
N LEU A 459 10.01 -23.22 -6.19
CA LEU A 459 10.08 -24.58 -6.73
C LEU A 459 8.71 -25.27 -6.62
N TYR A 460 8.14 -25.69 -7.75
CA TYR A 460 6.85 -26.39 -7.78
C TYR A 460 6.95 -27.78 -7.16
N ASN A 461 5.85 -28.24 -6.56
CA ASN A 461 5.75 -29.51 -5.84
C ASN A 461 6.06 -30.77 -6.65
N ARG A 462 6.29 -30.66 -7.97
CA ARG A 462 6.65 -31.78 -8.84
C ARG A 462 8.14 -32.13 -8.78
N ILE A 463 8.98 -31.27 -8.20
CA ILE A 463 10.42 -31.48 -8.08
C ILE A 463 10.72 -32.07 -6.71
N GLU A 464 10.63 -33.39 -6.62
CA GLU A 464 11.03 -34.11 -5.42
C GLU A 464 12.55 -34.22 -5.32
N THR A 465 13.26 -34.28 -6.45
CA THR A 465 14.72 -34.46 -6.48
C THR A 465 15.40 -33.40 -7.34
N LEU A 466 16.43 -32.76 -6.78
CA LEU A 466 17.30 -31.79 -7.44
C LEU A 466 18.74 -32.28 -7.36
N ASN A 467 19.34 -32.58 -8.52
CA ASN A 467 20.74 -32.98 -8.60
C ASN A 467 21.60 -31.85 -9.18
N LEU A 468 22.55 -31.38 -8.38
CA LEU A 468 23.57 -30.39 -8.71
C LEU A 468 24.99 -30.94 -8.46
N SER A 469 25.15 -32.25 -8.20
CA SER A 469 26.48 -32.82 -7.87
C SER A 469 27.50 -32.70 -8.99
N ASP A 470 27.02 -32.61 -10.23
CA ASP A 470 27.85 -32.69 -11.43
C ASP A 470 28.31 -31.29 -11.89
N GLU A 471 28.12 -30.26 -11.05
CA GLU A 471 28.40 -28.85 -11.33
C GLU A 471 29.55 -28.31 -10.45
N PRO A 472 30.83 -28.60 -10.79
CA PRO A 472 31.97 -28.37 -9.90
C PRO A 472 32.33 -26.90 -9.69
N SER A 473 31.85 -25.99 -10.54
CA SER A 473 32.11 -24.55 -10.45
C SER A 473 31.12 -23.83 -9.54
N LEU A 474 30.06 -24.51 -9.11
CA LEU A 474 28.97 -23.92 -8.35
C LEU A 474 29.41 -23.64 -6.91
N ASN A 475 29.45 -22.36 -6.56
CA ASN A 475 29.95 -21.91 -5.27
C ASN A 475 28.84 -21.36 -4.34
N GLN A 476 27.73 -20.88 -4.91
CA GLN A 476 26.61 -20.32 -4.15
C GLN A 476 25.27 -20.91 -4.60
N ILE A 477 24.53 -21.48 -3.65
CA ILE A 477 23.22 -22.09 -3.88
C ILE A 477 22.20 -21.40 -2.98
N ILE A 478 21.17 -20.81 -3.59
CA ILE A 478 20.07 -20.14 -2.88
C ILE A 478 18.76 -20.79 -3.27
N ILE A 479 17.98 -21.21 -2.29
CA ILE A 479 16.65 -21.82 -2.46
C ILE A 479 15.65 -21.00 -1.64
N GLU A 480 14.58 -20.56 -2.28
CA GLU A 480 13.59 -19.68 -1.69
C GLU A 480 12.17 -20.16 -2.04
N ASN A 481 11.25 -20.09 -1.07
CA ASN A 481 9.83 -20.40 -1.25
C ASN A 481 9.53 -21.80 -1.82
N CYS A 482 10.33 -22.82 -1.50
CA CYS A 482 10.01 -24.19 -1.88
C CYS A 482 8.90 -24.73 -0.97
N LYS A 483 7.76 -25.18 -1.52
CA LYS A 483 6.60 -25.65 -0.72
C LYS A 483 6.46 -27.17 -0.61
N ALA A 484 7.30 -27.93 -1.29
CA ALA A 484 7.32 -29.39 -1.23
C ALA A 484 8.56 -29.94 -0.52
N GLN A 485 8.52 -31.24 -0.23
CA GLN A 485 9.69 -31.96 0.25
C GLN A 485 10.71 -32.07 -0.89
N LEU A 486 11.91 -31.51 -0.69
CA LEU A 486 12.95 -31.42 -1.72
C LEU A 486 14.17 -32.24 -1.30
N PHE A 487 14.48 -33.29 -2.04
CA PHE A 487 15.71 -34.07 -1.92
C PHE A 487 16.80 -33.48 -2.82
N MET A 488 17.92 -33.09 -2.23
CA MET A 488 19.00 -32.42 -2.94
C MET A 488 20.26 -33.27 -2.94
N LYS A 489 20.91 -33.36 -4.09
CA LYS A 489 22.28 -33.86 -4.24
C LYS A 489 23.14 -32.68 -4.66
N LEU A 490 24.03 -32.23 -3.79
CA LEU A 490 24.81 -31.00 -3.97
C LEU A 490 26.26 -31.32 -4.38
N PRO A 491 27.03 -30.34 -4.89
CA PRO A 491 28.48 -30.48 -5.07
C PRO A 491 29.19 -30.87 -3.77
N GLU A 492 30.36 -31.50 -3.89
CA GLU A 492 31.14 -31.94 -2.74
C GLU A 492 31.64 -30.76 -1.89
N ASP A 493 32.14 -29.69 -2.53
CA ASP A 493 32.68 -28.50 -1.86
C ASP A 493 32.08 -27.22 -2.46
N PHE A 494 31.53 -26.32 -1.62
CA PHE A 494 31.11 -24.98 -2.04
C PHE A 494 30.94 -23.99 -0.86
N ASP A 495 30.93 -22.69 -1.13
CA ASP A 495 30.98 -21.66 -0.09
C ASP A 495 29.66 -21.44 0.66
N LEU A 496 28.53 -21.34 -0.04
CA LEU A 496 27.28 -20.84 0.55
C LEU A 496 26.06 -21.65 0.14
N LEU A 497 25.34 -22.19 1.13
CA LEU A 497 23.97 -22.67 1.01
C LEU A 497 23.02 -21.72 1.76
N CYS A 498 22.01 -21.20 1.08
CA CYS A 498 20.98 -20.36 1.69
C CYS A 498 19.59 -20.92 1.39
N ILE A 499 18.79 -21.19 2.43
CA ILE A 499 17.44 -21.72 2.33
C ILE A 499 16.49 -20.80 3.07
N ILE A 500 15.50 -20.27 2.37
CA ILE A 500 14.59 -19.23 2.87
C ILE A 500 13.14 -19.66 2.63
N ASN A 501 12.30 -19.54 3.65
CA ASN A 501 10.85 -19.77 3.59
C ASN A 501 10.45 -21.05 2.83
N SER A 502 11.18 -22.13 3.08
CA SER A 502 11.05 -23.40 2.36
C SER A 502 10.63 -24.52 3.31
N SER A 503 9.76 -25.41 2.83
CA SER A 503 9.40 -26.64 3.52
C SER A 503 10.59 -27.62 3.59
N ASN A 504 10.33 -28.83 4.08
CA ASN A 504 11.37 -29.80 4.42
C ASN A 504 12.33 -30.09 3.25
N CYS A 505 13.58 -29.63 3.38
CA CYS A 505 14.67 -29.87 2.43
C CYS A 505 15.59 -30.95 2.99
N MET A 506 15.90 -32.00 2.23
CA MET A 506 16.74 -33.12 2.69
C MET A 506 17.95 -33.28 1.78
N LEU A 507 19.13 -33.42 2.38
CA LEU A 507 20.35 -33.71 1.63
C LEU A 507 20.51 -35.21 1.45
N THR A 508 20.85 -35.63 0.23
CA THR A 508 21.07 -37.04 -0.13
C THR A 508 22.54 -37.41 -0.23
N SER A 509 23.42 -36.43 -0.39
CA SER A 509 24.88 -36.57 -0.37
C SER A 509 25.48 -35.80 0.80
N VAL A 510 26.70 -36.17 1.17
CA VAL A 510 27.53 -35.39 2.08
C VAL A 510 28.17 -34.26 1.29
N SER A 511 28.13 -33.04 1.82
CA SER A 511 28.79 -31.87 1.24
C SER A 511 29.51 -31.07 2.33
N ASN A 512 30.69 -30.58 2.01
CA ASN A 512 31.48 -29.68 2.82
C ASN A 512 31.14 -28.24 2.41
N ILE A 513 30.51 -27.51 3.33
CA ILE A 513 29.93 -26.19 3.03
C ILE A 513 30.55 -25.17 3.96
N ASN A 514 31.07 -24.05 3.46
CA ASN A 514 31.69 -23.07 4.36
C ASN A 514 30.65 -22.34 5.23
N LYS A 515 29.49 -21.99 4.65
CA LYS A 515 28.43 -21.25 5.33
C LYS A 515 27.03 -21.75 4.95
N VAL A 516 26.22 -22.07 5.95
CA VAL A 516 24.80 -22.43 5.77
C VAL A 516 23.91 -21.42 6.47
N LEU A 517 23.01 -20.79 5.70
CA LEU A 517 22.01 -19.83 6.18
C LEU A 517 20.61 -20.42 6.01
N ILE A 518 19.90 -20.61 7.12
CA ILE A 518 18.53 -21.12 7.12
C ILE A 518 17.61 -20.07 7.74
N HIS A 519 16.60 -19.65 6.99
CA HIS A 519 15.59 -18.70 7.44
C HIS A 519 14.18 -19.26 7.27
N SER A 520 13.42 -19.37 8.35
CA SER A 520 12.03 -19.86 8.38
C SER A 520 11.83 -21.14 7.52
N SER A 521 12.74 -22.10 7.63
CA SER A 521 12.76 -23.34 6.82
C SER A 521 13.18 -24.56 7.64
N LEU A 522 12.84 -25.77 7.18
CA LEU A 522 13.28 -27.03 7.79
C LEU A 522 14.28 -27.75 6.86
N ILE A 523 15.45 -28.12 7.39
CA ILE A 523 16.45 -28.90 6.66
C ILE A 523 17.06 -30.01 7.52
N ASP A 524 17.28 -31.17 6.94
CA ASP A 524 18.11 -32.22 7.53
C ASP A 524 19.60 -31.85 7.42
N THR A 525 20.22 -31.52 8.56
CA THR A 525 21.62 -31.10 8.65
C THR A 525 22.58 -32.28 8.89
N SER A 526 22.10 -33.52 9.01
CA SER A 526 22.92 -34.70 9.35
C SER A 526 24.04 -35.00 8.34
N ARG A 527 23.95 -34.43 7.13
CA ARG A 527 24.91 -34.63 6.04
C ARG A 527 25.66 -33.36 5.65
N ILE A 528 25.72 -32.38 6.57
CA ILE A 528 26.40 -31.09 6.38
C ILE A 528 27.58 -30.99 7.35
N TYR A 529 28.79 -30.74 6.82
CA TYR A 529 29.94 -30.32 7.62
C TYR A 529 30.16 -28.81 7.39
N SER A 530 29.61 -27.94 8.26
CA SER A 530 29.65 -26.48 8.07
C SER A 530 29.39 -25.66 9.33
N ASN A 531 29.71 -24.35 9.28
CA ASN A 531 29.19 -23.36 10.23
C ASN A 531 27.74 -22.99 9.87
N ILE A 532 26.79 -23.46 10.68
CA ILE A 532 25.34 -23.29 10.45
C ILE A 532 24.81 -22.08 11.24
N THR A 533 24.17 -21.14 10.54
CA THR A 533 23.39 -20.06 11.17
C THR A 533 21.90 -20.27 10.88
N ILE A 534 21.11 -20.48 11.94
CA ILE A 534 19.65 -20.68 11.86
C ILE A 534 18.97 -19.43 12.42
N THR A 535 18.06 -18.85 11.64
CA THR A 535 17.22 -17.72 12.03
C THR A 535 15.76 -18.10 11.83
N ASN A 536 14.95 -18.06 12.89
CA ASN A 536 13.54 -18.43 12.80
C ASN A 536 12.71 -17.36 12.11
#